data_AF-X1G8B2-F1
#
_entry.id   AF-X1G8B2-F1
#
_cell.length_a   1.000
_cell.length_b   1.000
_cell.length_c   1.000
_cell.angle_alpha   90.00
_cell.angle_beta   90.00
_cell.angle_gamma   90.00
#
_symmetry.space_group_name_H-M   'P 1'
#
loop_
_entity.id
_entity.type
_entity.pdbx_description
1 polymer ?
#
loop_
_entity_poly.entity_id
_entity_poly.type
_entity_poly.pdbx_seq_one_letter_code
_entity_poly.pdbx_strand_id
1 'polypeptide(L)'
;YPFTDLDLVKKLPRVMREADFKLTAVLKKQRLLTVEKGDTRGKNFGVAFDVGTTTVVGTLIDLDTGEELATDALLNPQASFGEDVVSRIDFLQSHPEGLKVLQKRIVGVINRIIQMLSRVGEVKRENIYLATFVGNTVMQHLLLGVNPTNLALYPYVPVLKRSMELKATDLGIRINPQGSLYFFP
;
A
#
# COMPACT_ATOMS: atom_id res chain seq x y z
N TYR A 1 -5.22 25.81 0.63
CA TYR A 1 -4.11 25.20 1.40
C TYR A 1 -4.55 23.82 1.85
N PRO A 2 -4.21 22.73 1.13
CA PRO A 2 -4.97 21.50 1.29
C PRO A 2 -4.56 20.80 2.59
N PHE A 3 -5.50 20.81 3.54
CA PHE A 3 -5.60 20.03 4.77
C PHE A 3 -4.33 19.29 5.22
N THR A 4 -3.60 19.91 6.15
CA THR A 4 -2.62 19.20 6.98
C THR A 4 -3.37 18.16 7.82
N ASP A 5 -2.84 16.93 7.87
CA ASP A 5 -3.38 15.89 8.75
C ASP A 5 -3.41 16.39 10.20
N LEU A 6 -4.59 16.38 10.84
CA LEU A 6 -4.75 16.83 12.21
C LEU A 6 -3.84 16.05 13.18
N ASP A 7 -3.57 14.78 12.88
CA ASP A 7 -2.67 13.96 13.70
C ASP A 7 -1.21 14.41 13.58
N LEU A 8 -0.82 14.98 12.43
CA LEU A 8 0.48 15.59 12.25
C LEU A 8 0.57 16.89 13.05
N VAL A 9 -0.43 17.76 12.94
CA VAL A 9 -0.49 19.03 13.69
C VAL A 9 -0.39 18.80 15.19
N LYS A 10 -1.08 17.78 15.72
CA LYS A 10 -1.00 17.39 17.14
C LYS A 10 0.40 16.96 17.58
N LYS A 11 1.21 16.37 16.68
CA LYS A 11 2.56 15.87 16.98
C LYS A 11 3.64 16.95 16.83
N LEU A 12 3.41 17.94 15.99
CA LEU A 12 4.40 18.97 15.62
C LEU A 12 5.07 19.67 16.83
N PRO A 13 4.33 20.20 17.82
CA PRO A 13 4.95 20.95 18.92
C PRO A 13 6.02 20.14 19.68
N ARG A 14 5.73 18.85 19.90
CA ARG A 14 6.65 17.92 20.56
C ARG A 14 7.86 17.62 19.68
N VAL A 15 7.62 17.25 18.42
CA VAL A 15 8.69 16.85 17.47
C VAL A 15 9.64 18.02 17.21
N MET A 16 9.13 19.24 17.07
CA MET A 16 9.93 20.45 16.91
C MET A 16 10.89 20.68 18.08
N ARG A 17 10.40 20.55 19.33
CA ARG A 17 11.23 20.71 20.53
C ARG A 17 12.26 19.60 20.67
N GLU A 18 11.87 18.36 20.45
CA GLU A 18 12.76 17.20 20.55
C GLU A 18 13.88 17.20 19.49
N ALA A 19 13.70 17.93 18.39
CA ALA A 19 14.68 18.03 17.31
C ALA A 19 15.45 19.36 17.30
N ASP A 20 15.30 20.20 18.33
CA ASP A 20 15.87 21.55 18.37
C ASP A 20 15.54 22.37 17.10
N PHE A 21 14.29 22.25 16.65
CA PHE A 21 13.77 22.88 15.43
C PHE A 21 14.49 22.49 14.12
N LYS A 22 15.37 21.48 14.14
CA LYS A 22 16.01 20.90 12.94
C LYS A 22 15.17 19.73 12.45
N LEU A 23 14.37 19.97 11.43
CA LEU A 23 13.41 19.00 10.90
C LEU A 23 13.57 18.84 9.40
N THR A 24 13.17 17.68 8.91
CA THR A 24 12.93 17.43 7.48
C THR A 24 11.43 17.30 7.25
N ALA A 25 10.91 18.02 6.24
CA ALA A 25 9.53 17.91 5.81
C ALA A 25 9.43 16.90 4.67
N VAL A 26 8.54 15.91 4.80
CA VAL A 26 8.27 14.94 3.74
C VAL A 26 7.04 15.38 2.98
N LEU A 27 7.20 15.67 1.69
CA LEU A 27 6.14 16.17 0.82
C LEU A 27 5.79 15.13 -0.25
N LYS A 28 4.49 14.97 -0.51
CA LYS A 28 4.00 14.33 -1.73
C LYS A 28 3.35 15.39 -2.60
N LYS A 29 3.95 15.67 -3.76
CA LYS A 29 3.61 16.85 -4.58
C LYS A 29 3.70 18.13 -3.72
N GLN A 30 2.57 18.74 -3.39
CA GLN A 30 2.48 19.94 -2.54
C GLN A 30 1.82 19.67 -1.17
N ARG A 31 1.57 18.40 -0.82
CA ARG A 31 0.96 18.02 0.47
C ARG A 31 2.04 17.54 1.45
N LEU A 32 2.04 18.12 2.65
CA LEU A 32 2.87 17.63 3.76
C LEU A 32 2.33 16.28 4.23
N LEU A 33 3.14 15.22 4.08
CA LEU A 33 2.84 13.89 4.60
C LEU A 33 3.23 13.79 6.07
N THR A 34 4.46 14.14 6.42
CA THR A 34 4.98 14.08 7.78
C THR A 34 6.15 15.04 7.99
N VAL A 35 6.56 15.20 9.25
CA VAL A 35 7.81 15.85 9.63
C VAL A 35 8.69 14.87 10.41
N GLU A 36 9.99 14.96 10.18
CA GLU A 36 10.98 14.05 10.75
C GLU A 36 12.07 14.82 11.46
N LYS A 37 12.68 14.18 12.47
CA LYS A 37 13.73 14.81 13.27
C LYS A 37 15.06 14.78 12.53
N GLY A 38 15.75 15.91 12.50
CA GLY A 38 17.06 16.05 11.86
C GLY A 38 16.96 16.06 10.33
N ASP A 39 18.10 15.77 9.69
CA ASP A 39 18.22 15.66 8.24
C ASP A 39 17.98 14.20 7.80
N THR A 40 16.89 13.96 7.07
CA THR A 40 16.51 12.65 6.55
C THR A 40 16.54 12.60 5.02
N ARG A 41 17.15 13.58 4.36
CA ARG A 41 17.39 13.52 2.90
C ARG A 41 18.18 12.27 2.52
N GLY A 42 17.91 11.70 1.35
CA GLY A 42 18.46 10.41 0.94
C GLY A 42 17.83 9.19 1.62
N LYS A 43 16.76 9.37 2.41
CA LYS A 43 15.97 8.29 3.00
C LYS A 43 14.54 8.35 2.48
N ASN A 44 14.39 8.32 1.16
CA ASN A 44 13.13 8.54 0.47
C ASN A 44 12.81 7.34 -0.43
N PHE A 45 11.95 6.43 0.04
CA PHE A 45 11.72 5.16 -0.64
C PHE A 45 10.24 4.95 -0.98
N GLY A 46 10.01 4.16 -2.03
CA GLY A 46 8.70 3.70 -2.45
C GLY A 46 8.73 2.23 -2.78
N VAL A 47 7.55 1.60 -2.86
CA VAL A 47 7.42 0.22 -3.31
C VAL A 47 6.36 0.13 -4.40
N ALA A 48 6.70 -0.51 -5.51
CA ALA A 48 5.74 -0.86 -6.56
C ALA A 48 5.30 -2.31 -6.39
N PHE A 49 4.00 -2.59 -6.50
CA PHE A 49 3.40 -3.91 -6.37
C PHE A 49 2.64 -4.29 -7.64
N ASP A 50 2.95 -5.46 -8.19
CA ASP A 50 2.08 -6.17 -9.12
C ASP A 50 1.31 -7.25 -8.36
N VAL A 51 0.00 -7.03 -8.21
CA VAL A 51 -0.92 -7.87 -7.47
C VAL A 51 -1.58 -8.86 -8.44
N GLY A 52 -0.82 -9.90 -8.78
CA GLY A 52 -1.29 -10.98 -9.63
C GLY A 52 -2.18 -11.98 -8.91
N THR A 53 -2.92 -12.76 -9.71
CA THR A 53 -3.79 -13.83 -9.19
C THR A 53 -2.97 -14.93 -8.54
N THR A 54 -1.84 -15.33 -9.14
CA THR A 54 -0.98 -16.42 -8.66
C THR A 54 0.18 -15.92 -7.80
N THR A 55 0.76 -14.78 -8.16
CA THR A 55 1.97 -14.24 -7.52
C THR A 55 1.76 -12.77 -7.23
N VAL A 56 2.29 -12.31 -6.11
CA VAL A 56 2.41 -10.89 -5.78
C VAL A 56 3.89 -10.54 -5.82
N VAL A 57 4.25 -9.56 -6.64
CA VAL A 57 5.62 -9.07 -6.80
C VAL A 57 5.71 -7.68 -6.21
N GLY A 58 6.78 -7.39 -5.49
CA GLY A 58 7.08 -6.06 -4.98
C GLY A 58 8.51 -5.65 -5.30
N THR A 59 8.69 -4.37 -5.65
CA THR A 59 10.00 -3.78 -5.95
C THR A 59 10.19 -2.52 -5.11
N LEU A 60 11.25 -2.48 -4.31
CA LEU A 60 11.67 -1.33 -3.52
C LEU A 60 12.51 -0.39 -4.38
N ILE A 61 12.16 0.89 -4.35
CA ILE A 61 12.74 1.92 -5.21
C ILE A 61 13.22 3.08 -4.34
N ASP A 62 14.43 3.57 -4.62
CA ASP A 62 14.89 4.88 -4.15
C ASP A 62 14.19 5.97 -4.97
N LEU A 63 13.42 6.83 -4.31
CA LEU A 63 12.64 7.87 -4.97
C LEU A 63 13.44 9.13 -5.30
N ASP A 64 14.65 9.27 -4.75
CA ASP A 64 15.57 10.36 -5.10
C ASP A 64 16.34 10.02 -6.38
N THR A 65 16.71 8.76 -6.58
CA THR A 65 17.52 8.31 -7.73
C THR A 65 16.72 7.56 -8.82
N GLY A 66 15.60 6.94 -8.45
CA GLY A 66 14.84 6.02 -9.30
C GLY A 66 15.39 4.60 -9.36
N GLU A 67 16.43 4.27 -8.57
CA GLU A 67 17.07 2.95 -8.58
C GLU A 67 16.21 1.88 -7.89
N GLU A 68 16.16 0.69 -8.49
CA GLU A 68 15.56 -0.49 -7.87
C GLU A 68 16.55 -1.12 -6.88
N LEU A 69 16.22 -1.07 -5.58
CA LEU A 69 17.10 -1.55 -4.52
C LEU A 69 16.91 -3.04 -4.22
N ALA A 70 15.69 -3.54 -4.41
CA ALA A 70 15.34 -4.95 -4.18
C ALA A 70 14.03 -5.30 -4.89
N THR A 71 13.91 -6.54 -5.35
CA THR A 71 12.67 -7.12 -5.85
C THR A 71 12.45 -8.48 -5.21
N ASP A 72 11.22 -8.75 -4.77
CA ASP A 72 10.83 -10.01 -4.16
C ASP A 72 9.40 -10.38 -4.54
N ALA A 73 9.09 -11.67 -4.49
CA ALA A 73 7.80 -12.20 -4.90
C ALA A 73 7.36 -13.35 -4.01
N LEU A 74 6.06 -13.38 -3.70
CA LEU A 74 5.44 -14.49 -2.97
C LEU A 74 4.20 -14.97 -3.71
N LEU A 75 3.89 -16.25 -3.57
CA LEU A 75 2.61 -16.80 -4.03
C LEU A 75 1.45 -16.07 -3.36
N ASN A 76 0.40 -15.79 -4.12
CA ASN A 76 -0.81 -15.17 -3.63
C ASN A 76 -1.57 -16.18 -2.75
N PRO A 77 -1.67 -15.94 -1.43
CA PRO A 77 -2.31 -16.88 -0.50
C PRO A 77 -3.83 -17.00 -0.69
N GLN A 78 -4.42 -16.17 -1.55
CA GLN A 78 -5.81 -16.32 -1.96
C GLN A 78 -6.04 -17.57 -2.81
N ALA A 79 -4.98 -18.19 -3.36
CA ALA A 79 -5.07 -19.45 -4.11
C ALA A 79 -5.75 -20.58 -3.32
N SER A 80 -5.62 -20.60 -1.98
CA SER A 80 -6.31 -21.58 -1.11
C SER A 80 -7.84 -21.42 -1.07
N PHE A 81 -8.37 -20.36 -1.67
CA PHE A 81 -9.81 -20.02 -1.72
C PHE A 81 -10.33 -19.94 -3.17
N GLY A 82 -9.49 -20.25 -4.15
CA GLY A 82 -9.79 -20.16 -5.57
C GLY A 82 -8.53 -19.94 -6.40
N GLU A 83 -8.33 -20.79 -7.39
CA GLU A 83 -7.16 -20.77 -8.27
C GLU A 83 -7.16 -19.55 -9.23
N ASP A 84 -8.36 -19.05 -9.56
CA ASP A 84 -8.56 -17.93 -10.46
C ASP A 84 -9.50 -16.87 -9.86
N VAL A 85 -9.82 -15.84 -10.66
CA VAL A 85 -10.69 -14.74 -10.22
C VAL A 85 -12.16 -15.17 -10.05
N VAL A 86 -12.64 -16.13 -10.83
CA VAL A 86 -14.05 -16.57 -10.82
C VAL A 86 -14.30 -17.42 -9.58
N SER A 87 -13.47 -18.42 -9.34
CA SER A 87 -13.54 -19.28 -8.16
C SER A 87 -13.41 -18.50 -6.84
N ARG A 88 -12.62 -17.41 -6.82
CA ARG A 88 -12.58 -16.49 -5.67
C ARG A 88 -13.88 -15.71 -5.49
N ILE A 89 -14.54 -15.30 -6.58
CA ILE A 89 -15.86 -14.66 -6.50
C ILE A 89 -16.91 -15.65 -6.00
N ASP A 90 -16.86 -16.91 -6.43
CA ASP A 90 -17.75 -17.97 -5.95
C ASP A 90 -17.55 -18.23 -4.44
N PHE A 91 -16.29 -18.20 -3.97
CA PHE A 91 -15.99 -18.25 -2.54
C PHE A 91 -16.65 -17.09 -1.78
N LEU A 92 -16.64 -15.87 -2.31
CA LEU A 92 -17.31 -14.72 -1.67
C LEU A 92 -18.82 -14.89 -1.58
N GLN A 93 -19.45 -15.44 -2.61
CA GLN A 93 -20.90 -15.64 -2.64
C GLN A 93 -21.34 -16.69 -1.60
N SER A 94 -20.51 -17.70 -1.38
CA SER A 94 -20.79 -18.79 -0.44
C SER A 94 -20.34 -18.51 1.00
N HIS A 95 -19.55 -17.45 1.24
CA HIS A 95 -18.97 -17.14 2.54
C HIS A 95 -19.20 -15.66 2.92
N PRO A 96 -20.11 -15.36 3.87
CA PRO A 96 -20.41 -13.99 4.28
C PRO A 96 -19.19 -13.16 4.70
N GLU A 97 -18.20 -13.78 5.36
CA GLU A 97 -16.95 -13.14 5.79
C GLU A 97 -15.81 -13.26 4.76
N GLY A 98 -16.09 -13.82 3.57
CA GLY A 98 -15.09 -14.17 2.58
C GLY A 98 -14.26 -12.96 2.12
N LEU A 99 -14.89 -11.79 1.99
CA LEU A 99 -14.21 -10.56 1.57
C LEU A 99 -13.12 -10.15 2.55
N LYS A 100 -13.44 -10.15 3.84
CA LYS A 100 -12.51 -9.84 4.92
C LYS A 100 -11.37 -10.85 4.99
N VAL A 101 -11.68 -12.14 4.77
CA VAL A 101 -10.66 -13.20 4.71
C VAL A 101 -9.70 -12.96 3.55
N LEU A 102 -10.20 -12.80 2.33
CA LEU A 102 -9.38 -12.59 1.13
C LEU A 102 -8.56 -11.30 1.21
N GLN A 103 -9.16 -10.21 1.72
CA GLN A 103 -8.48 -8.94 1.91
C GLN A 103 -7.34 -9.06 2.94
N LYS A 104 -7.60 -9.70 4.08
CA LYS A 104 -6.56 -9.96 5.10
C LYS A 104 -5.42 -10.80 4.55
N ARG A 105 -5.71 -11.78 3.69
CA ARG A 105 -4.69 -12.64 3.05
C ARG A 105 -3.79 -11.84 2.12
N ILE A 106 -4.37 -10.99 1.27
CA ILE A 106 -3.58 -10.18 0.32
C ILE A 106 -2.77 -9.07 1.02
N VAL A 107 -3.36 -8.37 1.99
CA VAL A 107 -2.63 -7.39 2.84
C VAL A 107 -1.50 -8.08 3.61
N GLY A 108 -1.73 -9.31 4.09
CA GLY A 108 -0.74 -10.10 4.78
C GLY A 108 0.49 -10.41 3.93
N VAL A 109 0.31 -10.85 2.68
CA VAL A 109 1.44 -11.16 1.79
C VAL A 109 2.18 -9.91 1.35
N ILE A 110 1.48 -8.80 1.06
CA ILE A 110 2.10 -7.51 0.75
C ILE A 110 3.01 -7.07 1.90
N ASN A 111 2.52 -7.14 3.14
CA ASN A 111 3.32 -6.78 4.32
C ASN A 111 4.54 -7.69 4.53
N ARG A 112 4.47 -8.96 4.13
CA ARG A 112 5.63 -9.87 4.15
C ARG A 112 6.65 -9.48 3.08
N ILE A 113 6.20 -9.14 1.88
CA ILE A 113 7.09 -8.67 0.81
C ILE A 113 7.77 -7.37 1.24
N ILE A 114 7.04 -6.38 1.78
CA ILE A 114 7.63 -5.14 2.33
C ILE A 114 8.70 -5.48 3.37
N GLN A 115 8.44 -6.44 4.26
CA GLN A 115 9.42 -6.87 5.25
C GLN A 115 10.71 -7.43 4.61
N MET A 116 10.57 -8.26 3.58
CA MET A 116 11.69 -8.86 2.87
C MET A 116 12.49 -7.80 2.12
N LEU A 117 11.80 -6.94 1.36
CA LEU A 117 12.39 -5.81 0.64
C LEU A 117 13.14 -4.85 1.56
N SER A 118 12.55 -4.44 2.68
CA SER A 118 13.21 -3.59 3.67
C SER A 118 14.48 -4.21 4.25
N ARG A 119 14.50 -5.54 4.42
CA ARG A 119 15.68 -6.26 4.91
C ARG A 119 16.78 -6.30 3.85
N VAL A 120 16.43 -6.60 2.61
CA VAL A 120 17.38 -6.73 1.49
C VAL A 120 17.97 -5.38 1.11
N GLY A 121 17.13 -4.34 0.98
CA GLY A 121 17.58 -2.99 0.66
C GLY A 121 18.14 -2.21 1.86
N GLU A 122 18.21 -2.81 3.06
CA GLU A 122 18.65 -2.16 4.30
C GLU A 122 17.90 -0.86 4.64
N VAL A 123 16.63 -0.79 4.24
CA VAL A 123 15.75 0.38 4.41
C VAL A 123 14.78 0.16 5.58
N LYS A 124 14.63 1.19 6.42
CA LYS A 124 13.56 1.23 7.43
C LYS A 124 12.21 1.45 6.76
N ARG A 125 11.18 0.69 7.15
CA ARG A 125 9.81 0.80 6.58
C ARG A 125 9.20 2.19 6.78
N GLU A 126 9.60 2.87 7.85
CA GLU A 126 9.19 4.24 8.15
C GLU A 126 9.71 5.24 7.12
N ASN A 127 10.74 4.89 6.35
CA ASN A 127 11.26 5.72 5.25
C ASN A 127 10.61 5.36 3.90
N ILE A 128 9.66 4.42 3.88
CA ILE A 128 8.87 4.10 2.69
C ILE A 128 7.60 4.94 2.75
N TYR A 129 7.47 5.91 1.85
CA TYR A 129 6.38 6.90 1.88
C TYR A 129 5.30 6.68 0.83
N LEU A 130 5.58 5.83 -0.16
CA LEU A 130 4.65 5.52 -1.25
C LEU A 130 4.63 4.02 -1.50
N ALA A 131 3.43 3.44 -1.55
CA ALA A 131 3.24 2.12 -2.16
C ALA A 131 2.26 2.26 -3.32
N THR A 132 2.64 1.75 -4.49
CA THR A 132 1.85 1.81 -5.71
C THR A 132 1.43 0.42 -6.13
N PHE A 133 0.16 0.23 -6.45
CA PHE A 133 -0.43 -1.06 -6.75
C PHE A 133 -0.98 -1.09 -8.17
N VAL A 134 -0.58 -2.11 -8.93
CA VAL A 134 -1.20 -2.54 -10.17
C VAL A 134 -1.72 -3.97 -10.01
N GLY A 135 -2.63 -4.36 -10.88
CA GLY A 135 -3.23 -5.69 -10.88
C GLY A 135 -4.56 -5.65 -11.62
N ASN A 136 -5.11 -6.83 -11.93
CA ASN A 136 -6.44 -6.89 -12.53
C ASN A 136 -7.51 -6.35 -11.58
N THR A 137 -8.67 -5.95 -12.13
CA THR A 137 -9.74 -5.27 -11.39
C THR A 137 -10.22 -6.06 -10.17
N VAL A 138 -10.33 -7.39 -10.26
CA VAL A 138 -10.75 -8.24 -9.13
C VAL A 138 -9.71 -8.20 -8.01
N MET A 139 -8.42 -8.32 -8.32
CA MET A 139 -7.36 -8.25 -7.31
C MET A 139 -7.29 -6.90 -6.62
N GLN A 140 -7.47 -5.80 -7.37
CA GLN A 140 -7.55 -4.47 -6.78
C GLN A 140 -8.75 -4.32 -5.84
N HIS A 141 -9.93 -4.82 -6.24
CA HIS A 141 -11.13 -4.80 -5.39
C HIS A 141 -10.92 -5.60 -4.10
N LEU A 142 -10.36 -6.82 -4.18
CA LEU A 142 -10.06 -7.63 -3.01
C LEU A 142 -9.06 -6.97 -2.06
N LEU A 143 -8.00 -6.33 -2.60
CA LEU A 143 -7.02 -5.59 -1.79
C LEU A 143 -7.66 -4.39 -1.08
N LEU A 144 -8.54 -3.67 -1.77
CA LEU A 144 -9.28 -2.53 -1.23
C LEU A 144 -10.44 -2.93 -0.31
N GLY A 145 -10.74 -4.22 -0.18
CA GLY A 145 -11.89 -4.69 0.60
C GLY A 145 -13.22 -4.31 -0.03
N VAL A 146 -13.26 -4.11 -1.35
CA VAL A 146 -14.47 -3.87 -2.14
C VAL A 146 -14.94 -5.20 -2.72
N ASN A 147 -16.22 -5.51 -2.61
CA ASN A 147 -16.75 -6.76 -3.14
C ASN A 147 -16.74 -6.76 -4.70
N PRO A 148 -15.99 -7.67 -5.36
CA PRO A 148 -15.93 -7.77 -6.82
C PRO A 148 -17.07 -8.59 -7.45
N THR A 149 -18.07 -9.10 -6.72
CA THR A 149 -19.09 -10.02 -7.28
C THR A 149 -19.77 -9.51 -8.56
N ASN A 150 -20.00 -8.20 -8.67
CA ASN A 150 -20.61 -7.60 -9.87
C ASN A 150 -19.73 -7.65 -11.13
N LEU A 151 -18.45 -8.03 -11.02
CA LEU A 151 -17.55 -8.26 -12.15
C LEU A 151 -17.78 -9.62 -12.81
N ALA A 152 -18.42 -10.57 -12.11
CA ALA A 152 -18.79 -11.88 -12.66
C ALA A 152 -20.24 -11.93 -13.16
N LEU A 153 -21.05 -10.91 -12.86
CA LEU A 153 -22.47 -10.86 -13.20
C LEU A 153 -22.71 -9.81 -14.28
N TYR A 154 -23.44 -10.17 -15.34
CA TYR A 154 -23.89 -9.20 -16.34
C TYR A 154 -24.70 -8.08 -15.64
N PRO A 155 -24.40 -6.78 -15.88
CA PRO A 155 -23.61 -6.21 -16.97
C PRO A 155 -22.11 -5.91 -16.67
N TYR A 156 -21.44 -6.71 -15.83
CA TYR A 156 -19.98 -6.71 -15.56
C TYR A 156 -19.42 -5.35 -15.12
N VAL A 157 -20.04 -4.73 -14.12
CA VAL A 157 -19.75 -3.33 -13.76
C VAL A 157 -18.73 -3.24 -12.62
N PRO A 158 -17.53 -2.65 -12.84
CA PRO A 158 -16.59 -2.35 -11.78
C PRO A 158 -17.06 -1.18 -10.92
N VAL A 159 -16.75 -1.23 -9.63
CA VAL A 159 -16.98 -0.11 -8.69
C VAL A 159 -15.92 0.98 -8.89
N LEU A 160 -14.69 0.58 -9.19
CA LEU A 160 -13.55 1.48 -9.37
C LEU A 160 -13.18 1.58 -10.85
N LYS A 161 -13.13 2.83 -11.35
CA LYS A 161 -12.75 3.18 -12.74
C LYS A 161 -11.71 4.30 -12.81
N ARG A 162 -11.22 4.72 -11.64
CA ARG A 162 -10.30 5.85 -11.47
C ARG A 162 -9.26 5.42 -10.44
N SER A 163 -8.10 6.03 -10.52
CA SER A 163 -7.08 5.83 -9.49
C SER A 163 -7.58 6.27 -8.12
N MET A 164 -7.10 5.56 -7.10
CA MET A 164 -7.44 5.82 -5.71
C MET A 164 -6.16 6.12 -4.93
N GLU A 165 -6.26 7.07 -4.01
CA GLU A 165 -5.19 7.39 -3.07
C GLU A 165 -5.69 7.26 -1.64
N LEU A 166 -5.02 6.44 -0.83
CA LEU A 166 -5.37 6.15 0.55
C LEU A 166 -4.17 6.38 1.47
N LYS A 167 -4.40 6.43 2.79
CA LYS A 167 -3.31 6.33 3.76
C LYS A 167 -2.92 4.86 3.95
N ALA A 168 -1.66 4.61 4.27
CA ALA A 168 -1.16 3.27 4.58
C ALA A 168 -1.97 2.57 5.69
N THR A 169 -2.40 3.35 6.68
CA THR A 169 -3.18 2.89 7.83
C THR A 169 -4.61 2.46 7.49
N ASP A 170 -5.20 2.97 6.41
CA ASP A 170 -6.57 2.62 6.00
C ASP A 170 -6.69 1.13 5.58
N LEU A 171 -5.61 0.56 5.03
CA LEU A 171 -5.55 -0.85 4.61
C LEU A 171 -4.62 -1.71 5.48
N GLY A 172 -3.98 -1.14 6.51
CA GLY A 172 -3.01 -1.85 7.34
C GLY A 172 -1.73 -2.24 6.60
N ILE A 173 -1.32 -1.47 5.59
CA ILE A 173 -0.04 -1.64 4.88
C ILE A 173 1.08 -1.02 5.73
N ARG A 174 2.11 -1.81 6.00
CA ARG A 174 3.17 -1.51 6.99
C ARG A 174 4.36 -0.79 6.35
N ILE A 175 4.09 0.38 5.80
CA ILE A 175 5.09 1.39 5.44
C ILE A 175 5.05 2.53 6.47
N ASN A 176 5.54 3.73 6.15
CA ASN A 176 5.30 4.90 7.00
C ASN A 176 3.78 5.04 7.28
N PRO A 177 3.34 5.25 8.53
CA PRO A 177 1.90 5.39 8.84
C PRO A 177 1.20 6.55 8.14
N GLN A 178 1.95 7.60 7.76
CA GLN A 178 1.50 8.74 6.95
C GLN A 178 1.77 8.54 5.45
N GLY A 179 2.37 7.40 5.10
CA GLY A 179 2.63 6.99 3.73
C GLY A 179 1.35 6.85 2.93
N SER A 180 1.49 7.03 1.63
CA SER A 180 0.39 7.03 0.68
C SER A 180 0.34 5.71 -0.07
N LEU A 181 -0.86 5.18 -0.25
CA LEU A 181 -1.13 4.06 -1.14
C LEU A 181 -1.77 4.60 -2.41
N TYR A 182 -1.23 4.26 -3.57
CA TYR A 182 -1.76 4.65 -4.88
C TYR A 182 -2.17 3.42 -5.67
N PHE A 183 -3.40 3.40 -6.15
CA PHE A 183 -3.96 2.34 -6.99
C PHE A 183 -4.14 2.89 -8.39
N PHE A 184 -3.64 2.16 -9.40
CA PHE A 184 -3.87 2.51 -10.79
C PHE A 184 -5.37 2.41 -11.17
N PRO A 185 -5.82 3.18 -12.17
CA PRO A 185 -7.20 3.13 -12.66
C PRO A 185 -7.59 1.78 -13.27
#